data_AF-A0A329L1U2-F1
#
_entry.id   AF-A0A329L1U2-F1
#
_cell.length_a   1.000
_cell.length_b   1.000
_cell.length_c   1.000
_cell.angle_alpha   90.00
_cell.angle_beta   90.00
_cell.angle_gamma   90.00
#
_symmetry.space_group_name_H-M   'P 1'
#
loop_
_entity.id
_entity.type
_entity.pdbx_description
1 polymer ?
#
loop_
_entity_poly.entity_id
_entity_poly.type
_entity_poly.pdbx_seq_one_letter_code
_entity_poly.pdbx_strand_id
1 'polypeptide(L)'
;MANLILPRQPLVSYTLYNYFMTAPAGGIALAANTASEIGPDTAGFSWADNTGAAVTEFAVDPSTPVAGHQYGIEFYVEGQLQQRNLVTTVTNESLALTSATAGTIPEGARVTLTILDFTVS
;
A
#
# COMPACT_ATOMS: atom_id res chain seq x y z
N MET A 1 17.35 4.68 -46.09
CA MET A 1 17.20 3.63 -45.05
C MET A 1 16.35 4.21 -43.96
N ALA A 2 15.12 3.74 -43.79
CA ALA A 2 14.26 4.21 -42.70
C ALA A 2 14.71 3.51 -41.42
N ASN A 3 15.16 4.29 -40.43
CA ASN A 3 15.35 3.76 -39.09
C ASN A 3 13.97 3.38 -38.56
N LEU A 4 13.73 2.07 -38.44
CA LEU A 4 12.56 1.54 -37.77
C LEU A 4 12.70 1.86 -36.27
N ILE A 5 12.07 2.94 -35.82
CA ILE A 5 11.91 3.21 -34.39
C ILE A 5 10.83 2.24 -33.91
N LEU A 6 11.25 1.09 -33.38
CA LEU A 6 10.34 0.22 -32.66
C LEU A 6 9.85 0.97 -31.41
N PRO A 7 8.54 1.04 -31.14
CA PRO A 7 8.06 1.58 -29.88
C PRO A 7 8.70 0.78 -28.75
N ARG A 8 9.43 1.48 -27.87
CA ARG A 8 9.95 0.87 -26.64
C ARG A 8 8.72 0.48 -25.82
N GLN A 9 8.40 -0.81 -25.72
CA GLN A 9 7.51 -1.25 -24.66
C GLN A 9 8.13 -0.84 -23.32
N PRO A 10 7.34 -0.36 -22.35
CA PRO A 10 7.85 -0.15 -21.01
C PRO A 10 8.39 -1.51 -20.52
N LEU A 11 9.64 -1.50 -20.05
CA LEU A 11 10.35 -2.70 -19.59
C LEU A 11 9.69 -3.34 -18.36
N VAL A 12 8.73 -2.65 -17.75
CA VAL A 12 8.00 -3.06 -16.56
C VAL A 12 6.53 -2.65 -16.74
N SER A 13 5.62 -3.62 -16.67
CA SER A 13 4.17 -3.37 -16.58
C SER A 13 3.74 -3.54 -15.12
N TYR A 14 2.87 -2.66 -14.64
CA TYR A 14 2.34 -2.76 -13.28
C TYR A 14 0.86 -2.42 -13.20
N THR A 15 0.20 -3.01 -12.21
CA THR A 15 -1.19 -2.73 -11.83
C THR A 15 -1.19 -1.95 -10.51
N LEU A 16 -2.09 -0.97 -10.39
CA LEU A 16 -2.25 -0.17 -9.16
C LEU A 16 -3.55 -0.53 -8.45
N TYR A 17 -3.44 -0.80 -7.16
CA TYR A 17 -4.57 -0.94 -6.25
C TYR A 17 -4.49 0.19 -5.22
N ASN A 18 -5.53 1.02 -5.16
CA ASN A 18 -5.62 2.11 -4.21
C ASN A 18 -6.75 1.84 -3.23
N TYR A 19 -6.43 1.93 -1.96
CA TYR A 19 -7.36 1.83 -0.85
C TYR A 19 -7.31 3.10 -0.03
N PHE A 20 -8.47 3.52 0.46
CA PHE A 20 -8.67 4.77 1.16
C PHE A 20 -9.37 4.52 2.49
N MET A 21 -8.90 5.18 3.53
CA MET A 21 -9.53 5.16 4.84
C MET A 21 -9.54 6.58 5.41
N THR A 22 -10.54 6.88 6.22
CA THR A 22 -10.49 8.01 7.15
C THR A 22 -10.14 7.47 8.53
N ALA A 23 -9.10 8.00 9.16
CA ALA A 23 -8.65 7.55 10.47
C ALA A 23 -9.82 7.60 11.48
N PRO A 24 -10.06 6.52 12.23
CA PRO A 24 -11.24 6.40 13.08
C PRO A 24 -11.20 7.37 14.26
N ALA A 25 -12.31 7.43 14.99
CA ALA A 25 -12.41 8.20 16.22
C ALA A 25 -11.30 7.80 17.21
N GLY A 26 -10.61 8.79 17.78
CA GLY A 26 -9.43 8.56 18.62
C GLY A 26 -8.10 8.39 17.87
N GLY A 27 -8.11 8.39 16.53
CA GLY A 27 -6.90 8.31 15.70
C GLY A 27 -6.23 6.94 15.68
N ILE A 28 -5.05 6.86 15.07
CA ILE A 28 -4.24 5.63 14.99
C ILE A 28 -2.92 5.89 15.71
N ALA A 29 -2.69 5.19 16.81
CA ALA A 29 -1.44 5.28 17.55
C ALA A 29 -0.33 4.52 16.82
N LEU A 30 0.82 5.17 16.64
CA LEU A 30 2.02 4.57 16.06
C LEU A 30 3.11 4.55 17.13
N ALA A 31 3.42 3.35 17.63
CA ALA A 31 4.52 3.16 18.55
C ALA A 31 5.86 3.34 17.82
N ALA A 32 6.86 3.93 18.51
CA ALA A 32 8.18 4.14 17.92
C ALA A 32 8.81 2.79 17.54
N ASN A 33 9.31 2.70 16.31
CA ASN A 33 10.03 1.54 15.76
C ASN A 33 9.26 0.22 15.89
N THR A 34 7.93 0.28 15.96
CA THR A 34 7.06 -0.88 16.06
C THR A 34 6.06 -0.83 14.92
N ALA A 35 5.99 -1.92 14.15
CA ALA A 35 5.02 -2.08 13.07
C ALA A 35 3.60 -2.06 13.65
N SER A 36 2.74 -1.17 13.13
CA SER A 36 1.33 -1.09 13.48
C SER A 36 0.51 -1.51 12.26
N GLU A 37 -0.25 -2.60 12.41
CA GLU A 37 -1.09 -3.16 11.35
C GLU A 37 -2.23 -2.20 10.99
N ILE A 38 -2.47 -2.06 9.70
CA ILE A 38 -3.38 -1.06 9.12
C ILE A 38 -4.21 -1.64 7.97
N GLY A 39 -4.51 -2.93 8.04
CA GLY A 39 -5.37 -3.63 7.08
C GLY A 39 -6.87 -3.43 7.32
N PRO A 40 -7.72 -3.98 6.44
CA PRO A 40 -9.18 -3.97 6.59
C PRO A 40 -9.68 -4.98 7.63
N ASP A 41 -8.84 -5.93 8.01
CA ASP A 41 -9.03 -6.89 9.10
C ASP A 41 -8.79 -6.28 10.49
N THR A 42 -8.14 -5.12 10.56
CA THR A 42 -7.87 -4.41 11.80
C THR A 42 -9.17 -3.82 12.36
N ALA A 43 -9.48 -4.15 13.62
CA ALA A 43 -10.72 -3.73 14.26
C ALA A 43 -10.87 -2.20 14.28
N GLY A 44 -11.98 -1.71 13.72
CA GLY A 44 -12.31 -0.29 13.68
C GLY A 44 -11.80 0.45 12.44
N PHE A 45 -11.06 -0.22 11.54
CA PHE A 45 -10.67 0.35 10.26
C PHE A 45 -11.71 0.03 9.19
N SER A 46 -12.01 1.02 8.37
CA SER A 46 -12.94 0.90 7.25
C SER A 46 -12.28 1.45 6.01
N TRP A 47 -11.96 0.54 5.10
CA TRP A 47 -11.31 0.85 3.83
C TRP A 47 -12.31 0.86 2.69
N ALA A 48 -12.06 1.71 1.71
CA ALA A 48 -12.75 1.73 0.43
C ALA A 48 -11.75 1.64 -0.72
N ASP A 49 -12.14 1.02 -1.83
CA ASP A 49 -11.31 0.99 -3.04
C ASP A 49 -11.46 2.27 -3.89
N ASN A 50 -10.81 2.30 -5.04
CA ASN A 50 -10.88 3.39 -6.02
C ASN A 50 -12.27 3.62 -6.64
N THR A 51 -13.22 2.71 -6.44
CA THR A 51 -14.62 2.88 -6.85
C THR A 51 -15.49 3.40 -5.70
N GLY A 52 -14.95 3.48 -4.49
CA GLY A 52 -15.67 3.84 -3.27
C GLY A 52 -16.39 2.66 -2.62
N ALA A 53 -16.17 1.43 -3.10
CA ALA A 53 -16.76 0.24 -2.50
C ALA A 53 -16.00 -0.13 -1.22
N ALA A 54 -16.73 -0.56 -0.19
CA ALA A 54 -16.13 -1.02 1.05
C ALA A 54 -15.30 -2.30 0.83
N VAL A 55 -14.13 -2.36 1.44
CA VAL A 55 -13.16 -3.45 1.28
C VAL A 55 -13.06 -4.22 2.59
N THR A 56 -13.37 -5.52 2.53
CA THR A 56 -13.21 -6.44 3.66
C THR A 56 -11.89 -7.21 3.62
N GLU A 57 -11.28 -7.28 2.44
CA GLU A 57 -9.98 -7.91 2.18
C GLU A 57 -9.36 -7.19 0.99
N PHE A 58 -8.06 -6.88 1.05
CA PHE A 58 -7.38 -6.30 -0.10
C PHE A 58 -7.32 -7.31 -1.24
N ALA A 59 -7.58 -6.86 -2.47
CA ALA A 59 -7.56 -7.71 -3.66
C ALA A 59 -6.17 -8.34 -3.93
N VAL A 60 -5.13 -7.75 -3.35
CA VAL A 60 -3.76 -8.25 -3.38
C VAL A 60 -3.24 -8.22 -1.95
N ASP A 61 -2.74 -9.36 -1.49
CA ASP A 61 -1.98 -9.48 -0.26
C ASP A 61 -0.49 -9.56 -0.62
N PRO A 62 0.27 -8.47 -0.44
CA PRO A 62 1.68 -8.46 -0.76
C PRO A 62 2.52 -9.31 0.22
N SER A 63 1.94 -9.80 1.33
CA SER A 63 2.64 -10.73 2.24
C SER A 63 2.71 -12.15 1.67
N THR A 64 1.86 -12.48 0.69
CA THR A 64 1.81 -13.77 -0.02
C THR A 64 2.12 -13.60 -1.51
N PRO A 65 3.34 -13.16 -1.87
CA PRO A 65 3.66 -12.78 -3.25
C PRO A 65 3.51 -13.95 -4.24
N VAL A 66 2.85 -13.66 -5.37
CA VAL A 66 2.69 -14.61 -6.47
C VAL A 66 4.00 -14.76 -7.23
N ALA A 67 4.34 -15.99 -7.65
CA ALA A 67 5.55 -16.25 -8.43
C ALA A 67 5.56 -15.44 -9.73
N GLY A 68 6.68 -14.76 -10.01
CA GLY A 68 6.80 -13.86 -11.17
C GLY A 68 6.26 -12.44 -10.93
N HIS A 69 5.83 -12.11 -9.71
CA HIS A 69 5.39 -10.78 -9.33
C HIS A 69 6.34 -10.14 -8.30
N GLN A 70 6.41 -8.81 -8.30
CA GLN A 70 7.01 -8.00 -7.25
C GLN A 70 5.99 -6.96 -6.80
N TYR A 71 5.97 -6.60 -5.52
CA TYR A 71 4.99 -5.64 -5.00
C TYR A 71 5.66 -4.41 -4.40
N GLY A 72 5.22 -3.22 -4.80
CA GLY A 72 5.52 -1.97 -4.12
C GLY A 72 4.36 -1.59 -3.21
N ILE A 73 4.65 -1.05 -2.04
CA ILE A 73 3.63 -0.60 -1.08
C ILE A 73 3.96 0.83 -0.67
N GLU A 74 2.99 1.71 -0.75
CA GLU A 74 3.11 3.10 -0.35
C GLU A 74 1.96 3.46 0.59
N PHE A 75 2.29 4.06 1.73
CA PHE A 75 1.31 4.63 2.65
C PHE A 75 1.42 6.13 2.68
N TYR A 76 0.29 6.79 2.47
CA TYR A 76 0.15 8.24 2.54
C TYR A 76 -0.82 8.61 3.64
N VAL A 77 -0.49 9.68 4.37
CA VAL A 77 -1.38 10.32 5.35
C VAL A 77 -1.47 11.78 4.99
N GLU A 78 -2.69 12.27 4.76
CA GLU A 78 -2.94 13.64 4.28
C GLU A 78 -2.11 14.01 3.02
N GLY A 79 -1.95 13.03 2.13
CA GLY A 79 -1.17 13.19 0.90
C GLY A 79 0.36 13.21 1.10
N GLN A 80 0.86 13.08 2.34
CA GLN A 80 2.28 12.96 2.63
C GLN A 80 2.68 11.49 2.72
N LEU A 81 3.71 11.10 1.96
CA LEU A 81 4.26 9.74 2.01
C LEU A 81 4.86 9.48 3.40
N GLN A 82 4.34 8.47 4.09
CA GLN A 82 4.83 8.04 5.40
C GLN A 82 5.78 6.85 5.27
N GLN A 83 5.46 5.89 4.42
CA GLN A 83 6.24 4.68 4.23
C GLN A 83 6.19 4.21 2.79
N ARG A 84 7.31 3.68 2.32
CA ARG A 84 7.42 2.99 1.04
C ARG A 84 8.25 1.74 1.23
N ASN A 85 7.69 0.59 0.85
CA ASN A 85 8.37 -0.70 0.87
C ASN A 85 8.32 -1.37 -0.50
N LEU A 86 9.35 -2.15 -0.80
CA LEU A 86 9.37 -3.08 -1.92
C LEU A 86 9.40 -4.51 -1.36
N VAL A 87 8.39 -5.29 -1.70
CA VAL A 87 8.26 -6.69 -1.32
C VAL A 87 8.72 -7.56 -2.48
N THR A 88 9.93 -8.08 -2.34
CA THR A 88 10.57 -8.98 -3.31
C THR A 88 10.58 -10.44 -2.85
N THR A 89 10.16 -10.72 -1.61
CA THR A 89 10.12 -12.04 -0.97
C THR A 89 8.98 -12.08 0.04
N VAL A 90 8.49 -13.28 0.42
CA VAL A 90 7.48 -13.47 1.47
C VAL A 90 8.02 -12.88 2.79
N THR A 91 7.54 -11.70 3.19
CA THR A 91 7.76 -11.16 4.53
C THR A 91 6.39 -10.90 5.14
N ASN A 92 6.13 -11.46 6.32
CA ASN A 92 4.87 -11.34 7.07
C ASN A 92 4.53 -9.90 7.51
N GLU A 93 5.18 -8.86 6.98
CA GLU A 93 5.12 -7.48 7.49
C GLU A 93 4.51 -6.48 6.51
N SER A 94 3.90 -6.94 5.41
CA SER A 94 3.65 -6.05 4.28
C SER A 94 2.55 -4.98 4.50
N LEU A 95 1.68 -5.12 5.50
CA LEU A 95 0.54 -4.22 5.73
C LEU A 95 0.61 -3.46 7.07
N ALA A 96 1.80 -3.00 7.45
CA ALA A 96 1.99 -2.21 8.66
C ALA A 96 2.74 -0.89 8.42
N LEU A 97 2.35 0.14 9.16
CA LEU A 97 3.10 1.40 9.26
C LEU A 97 4.09 1.32 10.43
N THR A 98 5.33 1.71 10.17
CA THR A 98 6.37 1.87 11.20
C THR A 98 6.78 3.33 11.28
N SER A 99 6.72 3.91 12.47
CA SER A 99 7.16 5.28 12.70
C SER A 99 8.49 5.31 13.44
N ALA A 100 9.44 6.13 13.02
CA ALA A 100 10.74 6.27 13.69
C ALA A 100 10.60 6.87 15.12
N THR A 101 9.59 7.70 15.32
CA THR A 101 9.23 8.31 16.61
C THR A 101 7.81 7.94 17.00
N ALA A 102 7.50 7.87 18.29
CA ALA A 102 6.12 7.67 18.72
C ALA A 102 5.24 8.82 18.21
N GLY A 103 4.06 8.49 17.70
CA GLY A 103 3.17 9.46 17.09
C GLY A 103 1.74 8.94 16.98
N THR A 104 0.89 9.77 16.39
CA THR A 104 -0.52 9.44 16.17
C THR A 104 -0.93 10.00 14.81
N ILE A 105 -1.60 9.19 13.98
CA ILE A 105 -2.38 9.70 12.86
C ILE A 105 -3.66 10.28 13.46
N PRO A 106 -3.92 11.59 13.33
CA PRO A 106 -5.06 12.20 14.00
C PRO A 106 -6.38 11.67 13.45
N GLU A 107 -7.42 11.66 14.30
CA GLU A 107 -8.78 11.36 13.88
C GLU A 107 -9.18 12.20 12.66
N GLY A 108 -9.88 11.56 11.71
CA GLY A 108 -10.34 12.23 10.49
C GLY A 108 -9.26 12.38 9.42
N ALA A 109 -8.01 11.99 9.69
CA ALA A 109 -6.94 12.03 8.70
C ALA A 109 -7.23 11.06 7.54
N ARG A 110 -6.95 11.50 6.32
CA ARG A 110 -7.07 10.68 5.12
C ARG A 110 -5.84 9.80 4.97
N VAL A 111 -6.05 8.50 5.03
CA VAL A 111 -5.01 7.48 4.82
C VAL A 111 -5.23 6.87 3.43
N THR A 112 -4.17 6.73 2.67
CA THR A 112 -4.17 6.04 1.38
C THR A 112 -3.11 4.97 1.38
N LEU A 113 -3.51 3.76 1.02
CA LEU A 113 -2.62 2.63 0.75
C LEU A 113 -2.61 2.40 -0.76
N THR A 114 -1.42 2.43 -1.34
CA THR A 114 -1.21 2.10 -2.75
C THR A 114 -0.36 0.85 -2.85
N ILE A 115 -0.87 -0.17 -3.54
CA ILE A 115 -0.14 -1.39 -3.87
C ILE A 115 0.15 -1.36 -5.36
N LEU A 116 1.44 -1.44 -5.71
CA LEU A 116 1.94 -1.58 -7.07
C LEU A 116 2.26 -3.05 -7.30
N ASP A 117 1.57 -3.72 -8.22
CA ASP A 117 1.86 -5.10 -8.61
C ASP A 117 2.63 -5.10 -9.93
N PHE A 118 3.91 -5.47 -9.89
CA PHE A 118 4.80 -5.56 -11.04
C PHE A 118 4.86 -7.00 -11.55
N THR A 119 4.43 -7.25 -12.79
CA THR A 119 4.63 -8.55 -13.43
C THR A 119 6.01 -8.60 -14.07
N VAL A 120 6.84 -9.54 -13.63
CA VAL A 120 8.19 -9.76 -14.13
C VAL A 120 8.15 -10.87 -15.17
N SER A 121 8.33 -10.51 -16.44
CA SER A 121 8.39 -11.43 -17.58
C SER A 121 9.75 -12.09 -17.74
#